data_AF-B0BJF5-F1
#
_entry.id   AF-B0BJF5-F1
#
_cell.length_a   1.000
_cell.length_b   1.000
_cell.length_c   1.000
_cell.angle_alpha   90.00
_cell.angle_beta   90.00
_cell.angle_gamma   90.00
#
_symmetry.space_group_name_H-M   'P 1'
#
loop_
_entity.id
_entity.type
_entity.pdbx_description
1 polymer ?
#
loop_
_entity_poly.entity_id
_entity_poly.type
_entity_poly.pdbx_seq_one_letter_code
_entity_poly.pdbx_strand_id
1 'polypeptide(L)'
;TLAKKGKYMHILGTGRDALLGFLRNLSPQIFIFSFALVAFNGLELSCCDPSTFKKSLMFSVFAIIFILSTWANCTVFLDNFLASTKKIKRAEKLLKLKKIFGFKLLIAKIKYSARNAKLILLESALVILIMEFSFVAVLLASAAAAANFIKLASGA
;
A
#
# COMPACT_ATOMS: atom_id res chain seq x y z
N THR A 1 -26.97 -30.95 13.25
CA THR A 1 -27.10 -31.15 11.79
C THR A 1 -25.96 -30.45 11.08
N LEU A 2 -25.01 -31.25 10.59
CA LEU A 2 -23.81 -30.83 9.87
C LEU A 2 -24.20 -30.34 8.46
N ALA A 3 -24.21 -29.03 8.23
CA ALA A 3 -24.41 -28.47 6.89
C ALA A 3 -23.20 -27.61 6.50
N LYS A 4 -22.34 -28.23 5.68
CA LYS A 4 -21.32 -27.67 4.78
C LYS A 4 -20.43 -26.54 5.34
N LYS A 5 -19.26 -26.95 5.85
CA LYS A 5 -17.99 -26.21 5.72
C LYS A 5 -17.75 -25.92 4.23
N GLY A 6 -18.33 -24.84 3.72
CA GLY A 6 -17.84 -24.22 2.49
C GLY A 6 -16.39 -23.82 2.74
N LYS A 7 -15.47 -24.36 1.95
CA LYS A 7 -14.08 -23.90 1.86
C LYS A 7 -14.12 -22.38 1.75
N TYR A 8 -13.85 -21.67 2.85
CA TYR A 8 -13.51 -20.26 2.78
C TYR A 8 -12.24 -20.19 1.95
N MET A 9 -12.33 -19.49 0.83
CA MET A 9 -11.23 -19.24 -0.10
C MET A 9 -10.01 -18.80 0.71
N HIS A 10 -8.93 -19.59 0.66
CA HIS A 10 -7.81 -19.53 1.61
C HIS A 10 -7.07 -18.18 1.61
N ILE A 11 -7.28 -17.32 0.61
CA ILE A 11 -6.44 -16.13 0.37
C ILE A 11 -7.06 -14.84 0.91
N LEU A 12 -8.38 -14.64 0.89
CA LEU A 12 -9.01 -13.35 1.23
C LEU A 12 -10.31 -13.40 2.05
N GLY A 13 -10.79 -14.58 2.45
CA GLY A 13 -12.10 -14.80 3.08
C GLY A 13 -12.63 -13.65 3.95
N THR A 14 -12.21 -13.57 5.22
CA THR A 14 -12.61 -12.48 6.13
C THR A 14 -11.82 -11.18 5.91
N GLY A 15 -10.76 -11.21 5.09
CA GLY A 15 -9.89 -10.07 4.78
C GLY A 15 -10.36 -9.21 3.61
N ARG A 16 -11.47 -9.59 2.94
CA ARG A 16 -11.98 -8.88 1.75
C ARG A 16 -12.23 -7.40 2.00
N ASP A 17 -12.80 -7.04 3.13
CA ASP A 17 -13.09 -5.63 3.44
C ASP A 17 -11.80 -4.82 3.61
N ALA A 18 -10.77 -5.43 4.19
CA ALA A 18 -9.45 -4.80 4.29
C ALA A 18 -8.83 -4.59 2.90
N LEU A 19 -8.95 -5.58 2.00
CA LEU A 19 -8.49 -5.44 0.62
C LEU A 19 -9.26 -4.36 -0.14
N LEU A 20 -10.59 -4.34 -0.04
CA LEU A 20 -11.40 -3.30 -0.68
C LEU A 20 -11.06 -1.91 -0.14
N GLY A 21 -10.77 -1.79 1.15
CA GLY A 21 -10.24 -0.57 1.75
C GLY A 21 -8.89 -0.17 1.16
N PHE A 22 -7.97 -1.13 1.01
CA PHE A 22 -6.67 -0.89 0.38
C PHE A 22 -6.81 -0.41 -1.06
N LEU A 23 -7.66 -1.07 -1.86
CA LEU A 23 -7.95 -0.71 -3.24
C LEU A 23 -8.57 0.69 -3.36
N ARG A 24 -9.44 1.07 -2.42
CA ARG A 24 -10.06 2.40 -2.39
C ARG A 24 -9.04 3.50 -2.15
N ASN A 25 -8.06 3.23 -1.28
CA ASN A 25 -6.98 4.17 -0.97
C ASN A 25 -5.88 4.18 -2.03
N LEU A 26 -5.85 3.17 -2.93
CA LEU A 26 -4.89 3.10 -4.03
C LEU A 26 -5.13 4.22 -5.06
N SER A 27 -6.37 4.61 -5.34
CA SER A 27 -6.65 5.67 -6.34
C SER A 27 -6.09 7.04 -5.95
N PRO A 28 -6.29 7.56 -4.71
CA PRO A 28 -5.60 8.77 -4.27
C PRO A 28 -4.06 8.65 -4.30
N GLN A 29 -3.52 7.49 -3.93
CA GLN A 29 -2.08 7.21 -3.96
C GLN A 29 -1.54 7.27 -5.41
N ILE A 30 -2.24 6.69 -6.38
CA ILE A 30 -1.93 6.79 -7.82
C ILE A 30 -1.90 8.25 -8.26
N PHE A 31 -2.90 9.03 -7.90
CA PHE A 31 -3.02 10.43 -8.31
C PHE A 31 -1.85 11.30 -7.81
N ILE A 32 -1.47 11.14 -6.53
CA ILE A 32 -0.31 11.83 -5.95
C ILE A 32 0.98 11.40 -6.64
N PHE A 33 1.12 10.11 -6.94
CA PHE A 33 2.27 9.60 -7.67
C PHE A 33 2.36 10.18 -9.09
N SER A 34 1.24 10.31 -9.80
CA SER A 34 1.21 10.94 -11.12
C SER A 34 1.70 12.40 -11.07
N PHE A 35 1.34 13.18 -10.05
CA PHE A 35 1.90 14.52 -9.88
C PHE A 35 3.41 14.49 -9.62
N ALA A 36 3.90 13.54 -8.83
CA ALA A 36 5.34 13.36 -8.64
C ALA A 36 6.04 13.07 -9.98
N LEU A 37 5.50 12.18 -10.82
CA LEU A 37 6.07 11.87 -12.14
C LEU A 37 6.06 13.09 -13.07
N VAL A 38 4.99 13.89 -13.08
CA VAL A 38 4.93 15.12 -13.89
C VAL A 38 5.96 16.13 -13.40
N ALA A 39 6.11 16.31 -12.08
CA ALA A 39 7.12 17.19 -11.50
C ALA A 39 8.56 16.70 -11.74
N PHE A 40 8.74 15.39 -11.86
CA PHE A 40 10.02 14.76 -12.19
C PHE A 40 10.39 14.94 -13.68
N ASN A 41 9.39 15.08 -14.58
CA ASN A 41 9.66 15.23 -16.00
C ASN A 41 10.44 16.52 -16.30
N GLY A 42 11.63 16.38 -16.88
CA GLY A 42 12.56 17.49 -17.14
C GLY A 42 13.22 18.05 -15.88
N LEU A 43 13.30 17.25 -14.81
CA LEU A 43 14.11 17.57 -13.64
C LEU A 43 15.55 17.10 -13.88
N GLU A 44 16.47 18.03 -14.10
CA GLU A 44 17.89 17.73 -14.04
C GLU A 44 18.32 17.62 -12.58
N LEU A 45 18.89 16.48 -12.19
CA LEU A 45 19.46 16.23 -10.85
C LEU A 45 20.80 16.97 -10.64
N SER A 46 21.02 18.05 -11.37
CA SER A 46 22.15 18.95 -11.20
C SER A 46 21.95 19.70 -9.88
N CYS A 47 22.80 19.41 -8.91
CA CYS A 47 22.75 20.08 -7.61
C CYS A 47 23.03 21.58 -7.81
N CYS A 48 22.21 22.43 -7.20
CA CYS A 48 22.42 23.89 -7.08
C CYS A 48 22.01 24.79 -8.25
N ASP A 49 21.01 24.44 -9.07
CA ASP A 49 20.41 25.39 -10.01
C ASP A 49 19.12 26.03 -9.44
N PRO A 50 19.10 27.35 -9.15
CA PRO A 50 17.91 28.03 -8.61
C PRO A 50 16.69 27.93 -9.54
N SER A 51 16.92 27.76 -10.84
CA SER A 51 15.86 27.65 -11.86
C SER A 51 15.04 26.37 -11.74
N THR A 52 15.65 25.28 -11.23
CA THR A 52 15.00 23.97 -11.07
C THR A 52 14.48 23.73 -9.65
N PHE A 53 14.84 24.61 -8.68
CA PHE A 53 14.48 24.49 -7.28
C PHE A 53 12.96 24.30 -7.05
N LYS A 54 12.12 25.06 -7.75
CA LYS A 54 10.65 24.94 -7.62
C LYS A 54 10.13 23.57 -8.03
N LYS A 55 10.63 23.01 -9.14
CA LYS A 55 10.26 21.68 -9.62
C LYS A 55 10.78 20.60 -8.69
N SER A 56 12.01 20.73 -8.20
CA SER A 56 12.63 19.78 -7.26
C SER A 56 11.89 19.74 -5.93
N LEU A 57 11.48 20.90 -5.42
CA LEU A 57 10.64 21.00 -4.22
C LEU A 57 9.27 20.35 -4.43
N MET A 58 8.59 20.63 -5.56
CA MET A 58 7.31 20.00 -5.90
C MET A 58 7.43 18.49 -5.98
N PHE A 59 8.43 17.98 -6.70
CA PHE A 59 8.71 16.54 -6.77
C PHE A 59 8.92 15.94 -5.38
N SER A 60 9.76 16.57 -4.55
CA SER A 60 10.08 16.09 -3.21
C SER A 60 8.85 16.03 -2.31
N VAL A 61 8.00 17.06 -2.34
CA VAL A 61 6.75 17.09 -1.56
C VAL A 61 5.81 15.96 -2.00
N PHE A 62 5.55 15.82 -3.31
CA PHE A 62 4.67 14.76 -3.79
C PHE A 62 5.24 13.36 -3.55
N ALA A 63 6.55 13.18 -3.66
CA ALA A 63 7.23 11.92 -3.35
C ALA A 63 7.09 11.55 -1.87
N ILE A 64 7.29 12.52 -0.95
CA ILE A 64 7.10 12.31 0.48
C ILE A 64 5.65 11.95 0.79
N ILE A 65 4.69 12.68 0.24
CA ILE A 65 3.25 12.39 0.45
C ILE A 65 2.91 11.00 -0.09
N PHE A 66 3.43 10.64 -1.26
CA PHE A 66 3.24 9.31 -1.83
C PHE A 66 3.78 8.21 -0.89
N ILE A 67 5.01 8.34 -0.39
CA ILE A 67 5.60 7.38 0.56
C ILE A 67 4.75 7.26 1.83
N LEU A 68 4.32 8.39 2.41
CA LEU A 68 3.46 8.40 3.58
C LEU A 68 2.09 7.78 3.31
N SER A 69 1.52 8.02 2.13
CA SER A 69 0.25 7.42 1.69
C SER A 69 0.38 5.91 1.54
N THR A 70 1.44 5.42 0.90
CA THR A 70 1.75 3.99 0.77
C THR A 70 1.88 3.33 2.15
N TRP A 71 2.64 3.96 3.06
CA TRP A 71 2.81 3.49 4.43
C TRP A 71 1.49 3.45 5.20
N ALA A 72 0.69 4.52 5.12
CA ALA A 72 -0.63 4.59 5.76
C ALA A 72 -1.57 3.50 5.20
N ASN A 73 -1.58 3.29 3.89
CA ASN A 73 -2.42 2.28 3.25
C ASN A 73 -2.04 0.86 3.70
N CYS A 74 -0.74 0.55 3.72
CA CYS A 74 -0.22 -0.74 4.19
C CYS A 74 -0.53 -0.99 5.67
N THR A 75 -0.35 0.01 6.54
CA THR A 75 -0.60 -0.14 7.99
C THR A 75 -2.09 -0.31 8.29
N VAL A 76 -2.96 0.43 7.63
CA VAL A 76 -4.43 0.28 7.75
C VAL A 76 -4.88 -1.08 7.23
N PHE A 77 -4.35 -1.52 6.09
CA PHE A 77 -4.63 -2.86 5.56
C PHE A 77 -4.21 -3.95 6.54
N LEU A 78 -2.98 -3.90 7.06
CA LEU A 78 -2.49 -4.87 8.05
C LEU A 78 -3.37 -4.90 9.30
N ASP A 79 -3.74 -3.72 9.82
CA ASP A 79 -4.54 -3.66 11.04
C ASP A 79 -5.92 -4.31 10.85
N ASN A 80 -6.60 -3.98 9.76
CA ASN A 80 -7.92 -4.50 9.41
C ASN A 80 -7.87 -5.98 9.03
N PHE A 81 -6.89 -6.39 8.23
CA PHE A 81 -6.72 -7.76 7.79
C PHE A 81 -6.43 -8.69 8.97
N LEU A 82 -5.51 -8.31 9.86
CA LEU A 82 -5.20 -9.08 11.06
C LEU A 82 -6.41 -9.12 12.03
N ALA A 83 -7.15 -8.02 12.17
CA ALA A 83 -8.36 -7.97 12.99
C ALA A 83 -9.51 -8.87 12.47
N SER A 84 -9.50 -9.24 11.19
CA SER A 84 -10.50 -10.12 10.60
C SER A 84 -10.48 -11.54 11.19
N THR A 85 -9.35 -11.95 11.76
CA THR A 85 -9.18 -13.27 12.37
C THR A 85 -9.65 -13.27 13.82
N LYS A 86 -10.55 -14.20 14.19
CA LYS A 86 -11.09 -14.33 15.57
C LYS A 86 -10.00 -14.41 16.64
N LYS A 87 -8.90 -15.14 16.40
CA LYS A 87 -7.77 -15.28 17.35
C LYS A 87 -7.09 -13.93 17.62
N ILE A 88 -6.77 -13.19 16.57
CA ILE A 88 -6.08 -11.90 16.68
C ILE A 88 -7.03 -10.84 17.25
N LYS A 89 -8.32 -10.84 16.87
CA LYS A 89 -9.34 -9.96 17.44
C LYS A 89 -9.50 -10.14 18.95
N ARG A 90 -9.39 -11.37 19.46
CA ARG A 90 -9.36 -11.62 20.92
C ARG A 90 -8.10 -11.06 21.57
N ALA A 91 -6.93 -11.28 20.96
CA ALA A 91 -5.67 -10.73 21.44
C ALA A 91 -5.69 -9.19 21.46
N GLU A 92 -6.25 -8.55 20.43
CA GLU A 92 -6.44 -7.11 20.35
C GLU A 92 -7.27 -6.56 21.52
N LYS A 93 -8.39 -7.21 21.87
CA LYS A 93 -9.20 -6.82 23.04
C LYS A 93 -8.38 -6.87 24.33
N LEU A 94 -7.58 -7.92 24.52
CA LEU A 94 -6.71 -8.05 25.70
C LEU A 94 -5.60 -6.99 25.73
N LEU A 95 -5.02 -6.64 24.57
CA LEU A 95 -4.02 -5.59 24.45
C LEU A 95 -4.61 -4.20 24.75
N LYS A 96 -5.83 -3.93 24.29
CA LYS A 96 -6.56 -2.69 24.60
C LYS A 96 -6.90 -2.57 26.08
N LEU A 97 -7.25 -3.66 26.75
CA LEU A 97 -7.42 -3.69 28.22
C LEU A 97 -6.13 -3.33 28.97
N LYS A 98 -4.97 -3.66 28.39
CA LYS A 98 -3.64 -3.23 28.89
C LYS A 98 -3.28 -1.79 28.49
N LYS A 99 -4.24 -0.99 28.01
CA LYS A 99 -4.06 0.40 27.55
C LYS A 99 -3.04 0.55 26.40
N ILE A 100 -2.90 -0.47 25.55
CA ILE A 100 -2.05 -0.38 24.35
C ILE A 100 -2.90 0.11 23.17
N PHE A 101 -2.51 1.25 22.58
CA PHE A 101 -3.25 1.93 21.50
C PHE A 101 -2.32 2.39 20.36
N GLY A 102 -2.93 2.83 19.25
CA GLY A 102 -2.24 3.41 18.09
C GLY A 102 -1.22 2.46 17.46
N PHE A 103 -0.07 3.01 17.04
CA PHE A 103 0.98 2.22 16.39
C PHE A 103 1.56 1.11 17.27
N LYS A 104 1.61 1.30 18.60
CA LYS A 104 2.05 0.26 19.54
C LYS A 104 1.12 -0.96 19.52
N LEU A 105 -0.18 -0.74 19.31
CA LEU A 105 -1.15 -1.82 19.17
C LEU A 105 -0.92 -2.62 17.88
N LEU A 106 -0.65 -1.95 16.76
CA LEU A 106 -0.33 -2.60 15.49
C LEU A 106 0.92 -3.49 15.62
N ILE A 107 2.01 -2.96 16.20
CA ILE A 107 3.23 -3.74 16.45
C ILE A 107 2.93 -4.96 17.32
N ALA A 108 2.15 -4.78 18.40
CA ALA A 108 1.77 -5.89 19.27
C ALA A 108 0.94 -6.96 18.54
N LYS A 109 0.03 -6.56 17.64
CA LYS A 109 -0.74 -7.47 16.77
C LYS A 109 0.18 -8.22 15.81
N ILE A 110 1.12 -7.54 15.16
CA ILE A 110 2.11 -8.17 14.27
C ILE A 110 2.95 -9.18 15.05
N LYS A 111 3.49 -8.80 16.21
CA LYS A 111 4.31 -9.68 17.07
C LYS A 111 3.52 -10.89 17.55
N TYR A 112 2.26 -10.71 17.94
CA TYR A 112 1.38 -11.81 18.32
C TYR A 112 1.09 -12.75 17.13
N SER A 113 0.82 -12.18 15.96
CA SER A 113 0.52 -12.93 14.73
C SER A 113 1.74 -13.71 14.23
N ALA A 114 2.94 -13.13 14.30
CA ALA A 114 4.20 -13.81 13.96
C ALA A 114 4.48 -15.05 14.83
N ARG A 115 3.92 -15.11 16.04
CA ARG A 115 4.08 -16.28 16.94
C ARG A 115 2.95 -17.31 16.77
N ASN A 116 1.72 -16.86 16.59
CA ASN A 116 0.52 -17.71 16.71
C ASN A 116 -0.24 -17.93 15.40
N ALA A 117 0.05 -17.16 14.37
CA ALA A 117 -0.69 -17.13 13.10
C ALA A 117 0.23 -16.73 11.92
N LYS A 118 1.38 -17.38 11.80
CA LYS A 118 2.41 -17.08 10.79
C LYS A 118 1.88 -17.08 9.36
N LEU A 119 1.03 -18.05 9.02
CA LEU A 119 0.42 -18.15 7.68
C LEU A 119 -0.44 -16.92 7.35
N ILE A 120 -1.21 -16.42 8.31
CA ILE A 120 -2.06 -15.22 8.10
C ILE A 120 -1.19 -13.98 7.90
N LEU A 121 -0.10 -13.86 8.66
CA LEU A 121 0.85 -12.77 8.49
C LEU A 121 1.54 -12.86 7.12
N LEU A 122 1.94 -14.06 6.70
CA LEU A 122 2.53 -14.30 5.38
C LEU A 122 1.56 -13.96 4.25
N GLU A 123 0.30 -14.40 4.34
CA GLU A 123 -0.77 -14.05 3.39
C GLU A 123 -0.94 -12.53 3.29
N SER A 124 -1.01 -11.83 4.43
CA SER A 124 -1.14 -10.36 4.43
C SER A 124 0.06 -9.67 3.76
N ALA A 125 1.27 -10.14 4.02
CA ALA A 125 2.48 -9.61 3.39
C ALA A 125 2.50 -9.89 1.88
N LEU A 126 2.10 -11.09 1.48
CA LEU A 126 2.00 -11.48 0.07
C LEU A 126 0.98 -10.61 -0.67
N VAL A 127 -0.18 -10.33 -0.07
CA VAL A 127 -1.19 -9.44 -0.67
C VAL A 127 -0.63 -8.04 -0.85
N ILE A 128 0.03 -7.46 0.16
CA ILE A 128 0.68 -6.14 0.02
C ILE A 128 1.70 -6.15 -1.11
N LEU A 129 2.58 -7.15 -1.14
CA LEU A 129 3.61 -7.27 -2.18
C LEU A 129 2.97 -7.35 -3.57
N ILE A 130 2.02 -8.26 -3.78
CA ILE A 130 1.34 -8.40 -5.08
C ILE A 130 0.69 -7.09 -5.50
N MET A 131 0.00 -6.42 -4.58
CA MET A 131 -0.68 -5.16 -4.86
C MET A 131 0.28 -4.04 -5.24
N GLU A 132 1.35 -3.84 -4.47
CA GLU A 132 2.35 -2.79 -4.72
C GLU A 132 3.16 -3.08 -5.99
N PHE A 133 3.57 -4.33 -6.22
CA PHE A 133 4.28 -4.71 -7.45
C PHE A 133 3.38 -4.58 -8.69
N SER A 134 2.12 -4.99 -8.60
CA SER A 134 1.17 -4.83 -9.71
C SER A 134 0.97 -3.35 -10.03
N PHE A 135 0.88 -2.51 -9.01
CA PHE A 135 0.78 -1.06 -9.17
C PHE A 135 2.01 -0.47 -9.86
N VAL A 136 3.23 -0.79 -9.40
CA VAL A 136 4.48 -0.32 -10.04
C VAL A 136 4.58 -0.82 -11.49
N ALA A 137 4.24 -2.09 -11.75
CA ALA A 137 4.28 -2.67 -13.10
C ALA A 137 3.32 -1.95 -14.06
N VAL A 138 2.07 -1.70 -13.63
CA VAL A 138 1.07 -0.98 -14.43
C VAL A 138 1.55 0.45 -14.73
N LEU A 139 2.16 1.12 -13.76
CA LEU A 139 2.70 2.46 -13.97
C LEU A 139 3.85 2.47 -14.98
N LEU A 140 4.82 1.56 -14.85
CA LEU A 140 5.94 1.46 -15.79
C LEU A 140 5.44 1.16 -17.22
N ALA A 141 4.49 0.23 -17.35
CA ALA A 141 3.86 -0.08 -18.63
C ALA A 141 3.13 1.14 -19.23
N SER A 142 2.41 1.89 -18.39
CA SER A 142 1.70 3.10 -18.81
C SER A 142 2.65 4.23 -19.23
N ALA A 143 3.75 4.43 -18.49
CA ALA A 143 4.78 5.41 -18.85
C ALA A 143 5.49 5.05 -20.16
N ALA A 144 5.84 3.77 -20.33
CA ALA A 144 6.43 3.27 -21.57
C ALA A 144 5.48 3.45 -22.76
N ALA A 145 4.20 3.13 -22.60
CA ALA A 145 3.18 3.35 -23.63
C ALA A 145 3.06 4.84 -23.99
N ALA A 146 2.97 5.73 -23.00
CA ALA A 146 2.89 7.18 -23.23
C ALA A 146 4.14 7.70 -23.97
N ALA A 147 5.34 7.25 -23.61
CA ALA A 147 6.57 7.62 -24.29
C ALA A 147 6.59 7.18 -25.76
N ASN A 148 6.09 5.98 -26.07
CA ASN A 148 5.99 5.49 -27.44
C ASN A 148 4.96 6.28 -28.26
N PHE A 149 3.81 6.63 -27.66
CA PHE A 149 2.83 7.50 -28.30
C PHE A 149 3.40 8.87 -28.65
N ILE A 150 4.19 9.48 -27.76
CA ILE A 150 4.85 10.76 -28.02
C ILE A 150 5.83 10.64 -29.19
N LYS A 151 6.66 9.58 -29.22
CA LYS A 151 7.59 9.34 -30.33
C LYS A 151 6.87 9.24 -31.68
N LEU A 152 5.84 8.40 -31.75
CA LEU A 152 5.01 8.22 -32.95
C LEU A 152 4.33 9.54 -33.38
N ALA A 153 3.83 10.33 -32.43
CA ALA A 153 3.19 11.62 -32.71
C ALA A 153 4.19 12.71 -33.15
N SER A 154 5.44 12.63 -32.69
CA SER A 154 6.51 13.58 -33.04
C SER A 154 7.17 13.32 -34.41
N GLY A 155 6.74 12.29 -35.15
CA GLY A 155 7.25 12.00 -36.50
C GLY A 155 8.68 11.45 -36.54
N ALA A 156 9.14 10.84 -35.44
CA ALA A 156 10.41 10.11 -35.36
C ALA A 156 10.22 8.59 -35.47
#